data_AF-C6J638-F1
#
_entry.id   AF-C6J638-F1
#
_cell.length_a   1.000
_cell.length_b   1.000
_cell.length_c   1.000
_cell.angle_alpha   90.00
_cell.angle_beta   90.00
_cell.angle_gamma   90.00
#
_symmetry.space_group_name_H-M   'P 1'
#
loop_
_entity.id
_entity.type
_entity.pdbx_description
1 polymer ?
#
loop_
_entity_poly.entity_id
_entity_poly.type
_entity_poly.pdbx_seq_one_letter_code
_entity_poly.pdbx_strand_id
1 'polypeptide(L)'
;MKKTKVSAVWIASALLSLAPVASASENVAPVSAQSVVSLSATEEVSNIKPTIIDDNMFYPMDAHLINNVTHTGSSAYTGKFTTAPENGIYLNVWVKNNASSSVFIDISRNGLKITDGYELKVGSQKTISFEDMLGNGLSGDWEVYIYNKTGDKYNLNINARQF
;
A
#
# COMPACT_ATOMS: atom_id res chain seq x y z
N MET A 1 -4.53 -20.54 62.14
CA MET A 1 -5.66 -21.39 61.69
C MET A 1 -6.90 -20.53 61.54
N LYS A 2 -7.59 -20.69 60.40
CA LYS A 2 -9.02 -20.53 60.13
C LYS A 2 -9.76 -19.29 60.69
N LYS A 3 -10.08 -18.38 59.76
CA LYS A 3 -11.10 -17.33 59.91
C LYS A 3 -12.49 -17.97 60.05
N THR A 4 -13.19 -17.57 61.09
CA THR A 4 -14.60 -17.84 61.39
C THR A 4 -15.52 -17.12 60.40
N LYS A 5 -16.55 -17.82 59.91
CA LYS A 5 -17.67 -17.21 59.19
C LYS A 5 -18.90 -17.31 60.08
N VAL A 6 -19.56 -16.17 60.30
CA VAL A 6 -20.82 -16.04 61.03
C VAL A 6 -21.90 -15.58 60.05
N SER A 7 -23.02 -16.30 60.13
CA SER A 7 -24.42 -16.01 59.86
C SER A 7 -24.88 -14.99 58.80
N ALA A 8 -25.80 -15.52 57.98
CA ALA A 8 -27.17 -15.04 57.70
C ALA A 8 -27.37 -13.64 57.09
N VAL A 9 -28.25 -13.56 56.08
CA VAL A 9 -29.58 -12.95 56.21
C VAL A 9 -30.33 -12.99 54.85
N TRP A 10 -31.57 -13.43 54.96
CA TRP A 10 -32.84 -13.25 54.25
C TRP A 10 -32.99 -12.41 52.96
N ILE A 11 -33.71 -13.05 52.01
CA ILE A 11 -34.92 -12.66 51.22
C ILE A 11 -35.05 -11.22 50.69
N ALA A 12 -35.25 -11.12 49.37
CA ALA A 12 -36.25 -10.21 48.78
C ALA A 12 -36.67 -10.69 47.38
N SER A 13 -37.94 -11.07 47.23
CA SER A 13 -38.61 -11.15 45.92
C SER A 13 -38.96 -9.73 45.46
N ALA A 14 -38.60 -9.38 44.23
CA ALA A 14 -39.05 -8.15 43.58
C ALA A 14 -39.78 -8.48 42.27
N LEU A 15 -40.86 -7.73 42.07
CA LEU A 15 -41.89 -7.86 41.04
C LEU A 15 -41.41 -7.40 39.64
N LEU A 16 -41.98 -8.05 38.63
CA LEU A 16 -42.62 -7.48 37.43
C LEU A 16 -41.98 -6.23 36.79
N SER A 17 -41.48 -6.36 35.55
CA SER A 17 -42.08 -5.68 34.38
C SER A 17 -41.20 -5.69 33.11
N LEU A 18 -41.91 -5.79 31.98
CA LEU A 18 -41.66 -5.21 30.66
C LEU A 18 -40.33 -5.52 29.95
N ALA A 19 -40.43 -6.36 28.93
CA ALA A 19 -39.45 -6.46 27.86
C ALA A 19 -39.48 -5.22 26.97
N PRO A 20 -38.31 -4.65 26.61
CA PRO A 20 -38.13 -3.93 25.37
C PRO A 20 -37.38 -4.81 24.35
N VAL A 21 -37.89 -4.77 23.12
CA VAL A 21 -37.29 -5.30 21.89
C VAL A 21 -35.86 -4.76 21.76
N ALA A 22 -34.86 -5.65 21.74
CA ALA A 22 -33.51 -5.31 21.35
C ALA A 22 -33.38 -5.49 19.83
N SER A 23 -33.30 -4.37 19.10
CA SER A 23 -32.81 -4.35 17.73
C SER A 23 -31.38 -4.88 17.71
N ALA A 24 -31.11 -5.84 16.81
CA ALA A 24 -29.76 -6.28 16.51
C ALA A 24 -28.96 -5.08 15.98
N SER A 25 -28.01 -4.60 16.77
CA SER A 25 -26.94 -3.72 16.30
C SER A 25 -25.79 -4.64 15.89
N GLU A 26 -25.56 -4.77 14.58
CA GLU A 26 -24.35 -5.40 14.06
C GLU A 26 -23.16 -4.53 14.46
N ASN A 27 -22.44 -5.02 15.48
CA ASN A 27 -21.19 -4.47 15.94
C ASN A 27 -20.11 -4.72 14.88
N VAL A 28 -20.02 -3.85 13.88
CA VAL A 28 -18.87 -3.81 12.97
C VAL A 28 -17.69 -3.27 13.77
N ALA A 29 -16.76 -4.16 14.09
CA ALA A 29 -15.50 -3.81 14.73
C ALA A 29 -14.78 -2.70 13.93
N PRO A 30 -14.16 -1.71 14.59
CA PRO A 30 -13.43 -0.67 13.88
C PRO A 30 -12.20 -1.30 13.22
N VAL A 31 -12.18 -1.32 11.89
CA VAL A 31 -10.99 -1.67 11.11
C VAL A 31 -9.94 -0.61 11.40
N SER A 32 -8.81 -1.07 11.92
CA SER A 32 -7.65 -0.24 12.27
C SER A 32 -7.26 0.64 11.08
N ALA A 33 -7.30 1.96 11.28
CA ALA A 33 -6.88 2.93 10.28
C ALA A 33 -5.39 2.74 10.00
N GLN A 34 -5.07 2.15 8.85
CA GLN A 34 -3.71 2.03 8.37
C GLN A 34 -3.23 3.37 7.80
N SER A 35 -1.96 3.67 8.08
CA SER A 35 -1.28 4.94 7.83
C SER A 35 -1.05 5.17 6.33
N VAL A 36 -2.01 5.77 5.63
CA VAL A 36 -1.82 6.23 4.25
C VAL A 36 -1.05 7.56 4.23
N VAL A 37 0.22 7.53 3.80
CA VAL A 37 0.98 8.75 3.52
C VAL A 37 0.73 9.15 2.07
N SER A 38 -0.01 10.24 1.86
CA SER A 38 -0.27 10.82 0.54
C SER A 38 0.93 11.67 0.11
N LEU A 39 1.50 11.43 -1.07
CA LEU A 39 2.50 12.32 -1.66
C LEU A 39 1.81 13.47 -2.42
N SER A 40 2.41 14.67 -2.37
CA SER A 40 1.89 15.89 -3.00
C SER A 40 2.16 15.92 -4.50
N ALA A 41 1.10 16.03 -5.32
CA ALA A 41 1.14 16.05 -6.78
C ALA A 41 1.20 17.49 -7.35
N THR A 42 1.93 17.69 -8.46
CA THR A 42 2.02 18.96 -9.21
C THR A 42 0.92 19.04 -10.30
N GLU A 43 0.51 20.25 -10.71
CA GLU A 43 -0.81 20.59 -11.30
C GLU A 43 -1.25 19.87 -12.61
N GLU A 44 -0.37 19.21 -13.38
CA GLU A 44 -0.80 18.34 -14.51
C GLU A 44 -1.24 16.92 -14.08
N VAL A 45 -1.04 16.56 -12.81
CA VAL A 45 -1.23 15.21 -12.24
C VAL A 45 -2.45 15.17 -11.31
N SER A 46 -3.32 16.18 -11.35
CA SER A 46 -4.39 16.37 -10.36
C SER A 46 -5.34 15.17 -10.18
N ASN A 47 -5.42 14.27 -11.16
CA ASN A 47 -6.29 13.10 -11.15
C ASN A 47 -5.61 11.79 -10.76
N ILE A 48 -4.29 11.76 -10.51
CA ILE A 48 -3.60 10.53 -10.11
C ILE A 48 -3.24 10.62 -8.64
N LYS A 49 -3.65 9.60 -7.87
CA LYS A 49 -3.32 9.49 -6.45
C LYS A 49 -2.23 8.43 -6.22
N PRO A 50 -0.98 8.82 -5.89
CA PRO A 50 0.03 7.88 -5.47
C PRO A 50 -0.21 7.44 -4.01
N THR A 51 -0.06 6.15 -3.75
CA THR A 51 -0.11 5.56 -2.39
C THR A 51 0.94 4.49 -2.24
N ILE A 52 1.58 4.44 -1.07
CA ILE A 52 2.54 3.38 -0.73
C ILE A 52 1.82 2.30 0.05
N ILE A 53 1.91 1.05 -0.41
CA ILE A 53 1.25 -0.11 0.18
C ILE A 53 2.30 -1.15 0.57
N ASP A 54 2.15 -1.77 1.74
CA ASP A 54 3.05 -2.82 2.25
C ASP A 54 2.77 -4.22 1.67
N ASP A 55 1.72 -4.36 0.86
CA ASP A 55 1.24 -5.65 0.36
C ASP A 55 1.73 -6.00 -1.05
N ASN A 56 1.84 -7.31 -1.28
CA ASN A 56 2.09 -7.93 -2.57
C ASN A 56 0.74 -8.31 -3.20
N MET A 57 0.00 -7.31 -3.65
CA MET A 57 -1.36 -7.49 -4.18
C MET A 57 -1.30 -7.86 -5.67
N PHE A 58 -1.86 -9.02 -6.03
CA PHE A 58 -1.91 -9.53 -7.41
C PHE A 58 -3.36 -9.83 -7.81
N TYR A 59 -3.81 -9.30 -8.94
CA TYR A 59 -5.15 -9.57 -9.45
C TYR A 59 -5.09 -10.42 -10.74
N PRO A 60 -6.01 -11.38 -10.94
CA PRO A 60 -6.05 -12.19 -12.14
C PRO A 60 -6.72 -11.40 -13.27
N MET A 61 -5.97 -10.50 -13.91
CA MET A 61 -6.14 -9.89 -15.26
C MET A 61 -5.10 -8.76 -15.48
N ASP A 62 -3.96 -8.81 -14.77
CA ASP A 62 -2.95 -7.75 -14.79
C ASP A 62 -2.22 -7.66 -16.15
N ALA A 63 -2.21 -6.48 -16.77
CA ALA A 63 -1.25 -6.18 -17.82
C ALA A 63 0.15 -6.02 -17.21
N HIS A 64 1.04 -6.96 -17.52
CA HIS A 64 2.41 -6.92 -16.99
C HIS A 64 3.29 -5.98 -17.82
N LEU A 65 3.76 -4.91 -17.18
CA LEU A 65 4.56 -3.85 -17.80
C LEU A 65 6.06 -4.02 -17.53
N ILE A 66 6.41 -4.52 -16.33
CA ILE A 66 7.76 -5.01 -16.00
C ILE A 66 7.65 -6.44 -15.46
N ASN A 67 8.20 -7.39 -16.22
CA ASN A 67 8.10 -8.83 -15.96
C ASN A 67 9.17 -9.35 -14.98
N ASN A 68 9.00 -9.04 -13.69
CA ASN A 68 9.84 -9.56 -12.60
C ASN A 68 11.35 -9.51 -12.90
N VAL A 69 11.83 -8.31 -13.22
CA VAL A 69 13.23 -8.09 -13.60
C VAL A 69 14.11 -8.18 -12.36
N THR A 70 15.22 -8.92 -12.48
CA THR A 70 16.33 -8.85 -11.53
C THR A 70 17.39 -7.91 -12.06
N HIS A 71 17.70 -6.85 -11.31
CA HIS A 71 18.74 -5.88 -11.67
C HIS A 71 19.90 -5.96 -10.69
N THR A 72 21.11 -6.19 -11.22
CA THR A 72 22.35 -6.25 -10.44
C THR A 72 23.45 -5.47 -11.14
N GLY A 73 24.34 -4.82 -10.39
CA GLY A 73 25.49 -4.13 -10.97
C GLY A 73 25.78 -2.81 -10.27
N SER A 74 26.52 -1.92 -10.92
CA SER A 74 26.91 -0.61 -10.35
C SER A 74 26.13 0.57 -10.94
N SER A 75 25.31 0.35 -11.96
CA SER A 75 24.48 1.38 -12.58
C SER A 75 23.07 1.36 -12.01
N ALA A 76 22.44 2.54 -11.96
CA ALA A 76 21.03 2.69 -11.65
C ALA A 76 20.15 1.85 -12.58
N TYR A 77 18.94 1.55 -12.12
CA TYR A 77 17.92 0.90 -12.94
C TYR A 77 17.02 1.96 -13.58
N THR A 78 16.69 1.75 -14.86
CA THR A 78 15.65 2.52 -15.56
C THR A 78 14.72 1.55 -16.27
N GLY A 79 13.45 1.55 -15.89
CA GLY A 79 12.38 0.83 -16.58
C GLY A 79 11.44 1.83 -17.24
N LYS A 80 11.05 1.58 -18.50
CA LYS A 80 10.09 2.41 -19.24
C LYS A 80 8.99 1.54 -19.80
N PHE A 81 7.75 2.01 -19.73
CA PHE A 81 6.57 1.31 -20.25
C PHE A 81 5.43 2.29 -20.49
N THR A 82 4.43 1.88 -21.26
CA THR A 82 3.23 2.67 -21.54
C THR A 82 2.01 1.95 -21.00
N THR A 83 1.15 2.66 -20.27
CA THR A 83 -0.14 2.12 -19.81
C THR A 83 -1.23 2.41 -20.82
N ALA A 84 -2.26 1.56 -20.84
CA ALA A 84 -3.40 1.69 -21.75
C ALA A 84 -4.72 1.62 -20.97
N PRO A 85 -5.69 2.50 -21.22
CA PRO A 85 -6.92 2.57 -20.43
C PRO A 85 -7.66 1.23 -20.28
N GLU A 86 -7.65 0.39 -21.32
CA GLU A 86 -8.32 -0.91 -21.36
C GLU A 86 -7.78 -1.93 -20.36
N ASN A 87 -6.57 -1.71 -19.83
CA ASN A 87 -5.96 -2.56 -18.81
C ASN A 87 -6.39 -2.19 -17.39
N GLY A 88 -7.15 -1.10 -17.20
CA GLY A 88 -7.72 -0.70 -15.92
C GLY A 88 -7.16 0.60 -15.34
N ILE A 89 -7.62 0.94 -14.14
CA ILE A 89 -7.44 2.26 -13.52
C ILE A 89 -6.29 2.29 -12.51
N TYR A 90 -5.75 1.13 -12.14
CA TYR A 90 -4.69 0.99 -11.16
C TYR A 90 -3.37 0.61 -11.80
N LEU A 91 -2.26 1.08 -11.23
CA LEU A 91 -0.91 0.67 -11.55
C LEU A 91 -0.14 0.43 -10.26
N ASN A 92 0.44 -0.76 -10.14
CA ASN A 92 1.36 -1.10 -9.07
C ASN A 92 2.78 -1.20 -9.60
N VAL A 93 3.71 -0.50 -8.96
CA VAL A 93 5.16 -0.66 -9.13
C VAL A 93 5.72 -1.26 -7.84
N TRP A 94 6.08 -2.53 -7.88
CA TRP A 94 6.69 -3.24 -6.76
C TRP A 94 8.20 -3.30 -6.92
N VAL A 95 8.90 -2.97 -5.84
CA VAL A 95 10.37 -3.02 -5.78
C VAL A 95 10.80 -3.71 -4.49
N LYS A 96 11.72 -4.67 -4.62
CA LYS A 96 12.46 -5.26 -3.51
C LYS A 96 13.93 -4.91 -3.60
N ASN A 97 14.47 -4.40 -2.49
CA ASN A 97 15.87 -4.06 -2.36
C ASN A 97 16.62 -5.16 -1.58
N ASN A 98 17.38 -5.99 -2.28
CA ASN A 98 18.28 -6.98 -1.70
C ASN A 98 19.75 -6.51 -1.64
N ALA A 99 20.02 -5.23 -1.97
CA ALA A 99 21.36 -4.66 -1.88
C ALA A 99 21.76 -4.37 -0.42
N SER A 100 23.03 -4.04 -0.20
CA SER A 100 23.56 -3.68 1.13
C SER A 100 23.30 -2.23 1.54
N SER A 101 22.74 -1.40 0.64
CA SER A 101 22.46 0.01 0.87
C SER A 101 21.00 0.35 0.53
N SER A 102 20.49 1.44 1.10
CA SER A 102 19.21 2.01 0.64
C SER A 102 19.29 2.40 -0.83
N VAL A 103 18.14 2.35 -1.49
CA VAL A 103 17.93 2.93 -2.82
C VAL A 103 16.82 3.97 -2.77
N PHE A 104 16.75 4.81 -3.77
CA PHE A 104 15.76 5.87 -3.93
C PHE A 104 15.02 5.62 -5.24
N ILE A 105 13.69 5.78 -5.21
CA ILE A 105 12.81 5.51 -6.33
C ILE A 105 12.17 6.81 -6.79
N ASP A 106 12.39 7.12 -8.06
CA ASP A 106 11.69 8.17 -8.79
C ASP A 106 10.74 7.50 -9.79
N ILE A 107 9.52 8.01 -9.87
CA ILE A 107 8.55 7.59 -10.89
C ILE A 107 8.04 8.83 -11.59
N SER A 108 8.04 8.80 -12.93
CA SER A 108 7.47 9.85 -13.75
C SER A 108 6.43 9.30 -14.72
N ARG A 109 5.47 10.15 -15.08
CA ARG A 109 4.47 9.92 -16.12
C ARG A 109 4.54 11.08 -17.11
N ASN A 110 4.66 10.78 -18.40
CA ASN A 110 4.83 11.75 -19.49
C ASN A 110 5.97 12.76 -19.23
N GLY A 111 7.05 12.30 -18.59
CA GLY A 111 8.20 13.14 -18.22
C GLY A 111 8.02 13.98 -16.94
N LEU A 112 6.83 13.98 -16.32
CA LEU A 112 6.59 14.67 -15.05
C LEU A 112 6.76 13.72 -13.87
N LYS A 113 7.64 14.07 -12.92
CA LYS A 113 7.82 13.29 -11.69
C LYS A 113 6.57 13.34 -10.82
N ILE A 114 6.14 12.17 -10.39
CA ILE A 114 4.99 11.96 -9.49
C ILE A 114 5.40 11.24 -8.19
N THR A 115 6.54 10.57 -8.20
CA THR A 115 7.27 10.14 -7.01
C THR A 115 8.70 10.63 -7.15
N ASP A 116 9.22 11.28 -6.12
CA ASP A 116 10.55 11.90 -6.13
C ASP A 116 11.32 11.49 -4.86
N GLY A 117 12.32 10.64 -5.04
CA GLY A 117 13.27 10.25 -4.01
C GLY A 117 12.70 9.38 -2.89
N TYR A 118 11.71 8.52 -3.16
CA TYR A 118 11.20 7.61 -2.13
C TYR A 118 12.30 6.64 -1.69
N GLU A 119 12.69 6.69 -0.41
CA GLU A 119 13.76 5.83 0.11
C GLU A 119 13.25 4.42 0.42
N LEU A 120 13.81 3.42 -0.26
CA LEU A 120 13.61 2.00 0.04
C LEU A 120 14.82 1.44 0.78
N LYS A 121 14.61 1.13 2.06
CA LYS A 121 15.64 0.60 2.97
C LYS A 121 16.17 -0.77 2.54
N VAL A 122 17.36 -1.11 3.03
CA VAL A 122 18.02 -2.41 2.89
C VAL A 122 17.08 -3.55 3.28
N GLY A 123 17.03 -4.60 2.46
CA GLY A 123 16.24 -5.81 2.70
C GLY A 123 14.72 -5.62 2.64
N SER A 124 14.24 -4.42 2.32
CA SER A 124 12.82 -4.09 2.31
C SER A 124 12.20 -4.23 0.92
N GLN A 125 10.88 -4.38 0.90
CA GLN A 125 10.06 -4.27 -0.32
C GLN A 125 8.92 -3.29 -0.10
N LYS A 126 8.48 -2.66 -1.21
CA LYS A 126 7.33 -1.74 -1.23
C LYS A 126 6.62 -1.81 -2.57
N THR A 127 5.31 -1.59 -2.53
CA THR A 127 4.47 -1.34 -3.71
C THR A 127 4.10 0.14 -3.73
N ILE A 128 4.36 0.81 -4.85
CA ILE A 128 3.88 2.16 -5.13
C ILE A 128 2.69 2.02 -6.07
N SER A 129 1.50 2.34 -5.56
CA SER A 129 0.22 2.22 -6.25
C SER A 129 -0.22 3.58 -6.79
N PHE A 130 -0.74 3.60 -7.99
CA PHE A 130 -1.33 4.76 -8.65
C PHE A 130 -2.74 4.43 -9.09
N GLU A 131 -3.67 5.36 -8.87
CA GLU A 131 -5.08 5.24 -9.26
C GLU A 131 -5.48 6.42 -10.13
N ASP A 132 -6.15 6.16 -11.26
CA ASP A 132 -6.87 7.17 -12.01
C ASP A 132 -8.20 7.51 -11.32
N MET A 133 -8.23 8.66 -10.65
CA MET A 133 -9.40 9.13 -9.89
C MET A 133 -10.59 9.50 -10.78
N LEU A 134 -10.40 9.65 -12.10
CA LEU A 134 -11.50 9.88 -13.04
C LEU A 134 -12.17 8.57 -13.50
N GLY A 135 -11.52 7.42 -13.27
CA GLY A 135 -12.04 6.10 -13.66
C GLY A 135 -12.07 5.84 -15.16
N ASN A 136 -11.33 6.61 -15.97
CA ASN A 136 -11.30 6.45 -17.42
C ASN A 136 -10.29 5.40 -17.89
N GLY A 137 -9.41 4.97 -16.99
CA GLY A 137 -8.34 4.03 -17.28
C GLY A 137 -7.00 4.75 -17.33
N LEU A 138 -5.98 4.14 -16.72
CA LEU A 138 -4.67 4.75 -16.60
C LEU A 138 -3.91 4.66 -17.93
N SER A 139 -3.33 5.77 -18.39
CA SER A 139 -2.68 5.86 -19.71
C SER A 139 -1.35 6.62 -19.68
N GLY A 140 -0.57 6.56 -20.75
CA GLY A 140 0.62 7.40 -20.92
C GLY A 140 1.92 6.68 -20.61
N ASP A 141 3.02 7.43 -20.72
CA ASP A 141 4.37 6.87 -20.69
C ASP A 141 4.97 7.00 -19.30
N TRP A 142 5.45 5.90 -18.76
CA TRP A 142 5.96 5.81 -17.40
C TRP A 142 7.45 5.48 -17.40
N GLU A 143 8.16 6.07 -16.46
CA GLU A 143 9.54 5.73 -16.16
C GLU A 143 9.70 5.46 -14.66
N VAL A 144 10.33 4.34 -14.34
CA VAL A 144 10.77 3.97 -12.99
C VAL A 144 12.28 4.06 -12.96
N TYR A 145 12.81 5.00 -12.19
CA TYR A 145 14.25 5.21 -12.01
C TYR A 145 14.65 4.89 -10.57
N ILE A 146 15.60 3.96 -10.39
CA ILE A 146 16.05 3.52 -9.07
C ILE A 146 17.55 3.72 -8.96
N TYR A 147 17.96 4.52 -7.99
CA TYR A 147 19.35 4.91 -7.79
C TYR A 147 19.77 4.81 -6.32
N ASN A 148 21.08 4.77 -6.06
CA ASN A 148 21.66 4.92 -4.74
C ASN A 148 22.59 6.14 -4.74
N LYS A 149 22.92 6.63 -3.55
CA LYS A 149 23.81 7.78 -3.36
C LYS A 149 25.21 7.39 -2.89
N THR A 150 25.45 6.09 -2.68
CA THR A 150 26.67 5.55 -2.09
C THR A 150 27.63 4.94 -3.11
N GLY A 151 27.16 4.64 -4.33
CA GLY A 151 27.93 3.91 -5.33
C GLY A 151 27.98 2.40 -5.10
N ASP A 152 27.24 1.89 -4.11
CA ASP A 152 27.15 0.46 -3.83
C ASP A 152 26.52 -0.31 -4.98
N LYS A 153 26.77 -1.62 -5.04
CA LYS A 153 26.15 -2.49 -6.05
C LYS A 153 24.67 -2.67 -5.77
N TYR A 154 23.87 -2.57 -6.82
CA TYR A 154 22.45 -2.90 -6.81
C TYR A 154 22.23 -4.40 -6.79
N ASN A 155 21.14 -4.80 -6.15
CA ASN A 155 20.53 -6.11 -6.23
C ASN A 155 19.03 -5.91 -5.97
N LEU A 156 18.25 -5.78 -7.04
CA LEU A 156 16.85 -5.39 -7.01
C LEU A 156 15.98 -6.42 -7.72
N ASN A 157 14.75 -6.61 -7.23
CA ASN A 157 13.68 -7.21 -8.02
C ASN A 157 12.61 -6.15 -8.28
N ILE A 158 12.17 -6.02 -9.53
CA ILE A 158 11.22 -5.00 -9.97
C ILE A 158 10.07 -5.65 -10.73
N ASN A 159 8.85 -5.24 -10.42
CA ASN A 159 7.64 -5.64 -11.13
C ASN A 159 6.72 -4.43 -11.31
N ALA A 160 6.04 -4.34 -12.44
CA ALA A 160 5.03 -3.32 -12.67
C ALA A 160 3.83 -3.92 -13.41
N ARG A 161 2.63 -3.58 -12.97
CA ARG A 161 1.37 -4.13 -13.47
C ARG A 161 0.24 -3.12 -13.45
N GLN A 162 -0.62 -3.17 -14.46
CA GLN A 162 -1.83 -2.39 -14.54
C GLN A 162 -3.07 -3.30 -14.48
N PHE A 163 -4.12 -2.87 -13.78
CA PHE A 163 -5.38 -3.61 -13.58
C PHE A 163 -6.57 -2.69 -13.26
#